data_AF-A0A183JDT6-F1
#
_entry.id   AF-A0A183JDT6-F1
#
_cell.length_a   1.000
_cell.length_b   1.000
_cell.length_c   1.000
_cell.angle_alpha   90.00
_cell.angle_beta   90.00
_cell.angle_gamma   90.00
#
_symmetry.space_group_name_H-M   'P 1'
#
loop_
_entity.id
_entity.type
_entity.pdbx_description
1 polymer ?
#
loop_
_entity_poly.entity_id
_entity_poly.type
_entity_poly.pdbx_seq_one_letter_code
_entity_poly.pdbx_strand_id
1 'polypeptide(L)'
;MDRVTQAKYSLAGSGLGKVVAKATTEEIGAPKKKHIDYLVNCSNEPNVSIPLLAGLLVERTQEKSWVIVFKALITTHNLMNFGNEKFSHYLASNNCPIDLPHFNDKTSSQSYEMSIFIRKYSKYLSEKVASYRAMAFDFCKLLKALPVMQSQILTLLEFDVNLNNAIINAAFLLLYKDLIRLFASYNEGMINLIGKLFNISLV
;
A
#
# COMPACT_ATOMS: atom_id res chain seq x y z
N MET A 1 11.03 1.55 19.61
CA MET A 1 10.61 0.13 19.66
C MET A 1 10.56 -0.23 21.12
N ASP A 2 9.35 -0.29 21.67
CA ASP A 2 9.20 -0.75 23.03
C ASP A 2 9.66 -2.23 23.12
N ARG A 3 10.36 -2.58 24.20
CA ARG A 3 10.90 -3.93 24.44
C ARG A 3 9.78 -4.98 24.44
N VAL A 4 8.56 -4.55 24.78
CA VAL A 4 7.36 -5.38 24.89
C VAL A 4 6.91 -5.98 23.55
N THR A 5 6.84 -5.19 22.47
CA THR A 5 6.43 -5.68 21.14
C THR A 5 7.48 -6.62 20.53
N GLN A 6 8.76 -6.33 20.78
CA GLN A 6 9.88 -7.17 20.32
C GLN A 6 9.92 -8.52 21.06
N ALA A 7 9.55 -8.52 22.34
CA ALA A 7 9.37 -9.73 23.14
C ALA A 7 8.16 -10.55 22.67
N LYS A 8 7.02 -9.92 22.36
CA LYS A 8 5.81 -10.60 21.84
C LYS A 8 6.11 -11.43 20.58
N TYR A 9 6.81 -10.85 19.59
CA TYR A 9 7.18 -11.57 18.36
C TYR A 9 8.37 -12.53 18.54
N SER A 10 9.18 -12.36 19.60
CA SER A 10 10.22 -13.34 19.96
C SER A 10 9.64 -14.57 20.67
N LEU A 11 8.66 -14.38 21.55
CA LEU A 11 7.93 -15.45 22.24
C LEU A 11 7.02 -16.23 21.29
N ALA A 12 6.45 -15.57 20.28
CA ALA A 12 5.63 -16.22 19.24
C ALA A 12 6.43 -16.95 18.15
N GLY A 13 7.77 -16.93 18.19
CA GLY A 13 8.64 -17.68 17.27
C GLY A 13 8.62 -17.25 15.79
N SER A 14 7.80 -16.27 15.40
CA SER A 14 7.66 -15.87 14.00
C SER A 14 8.77 -14.89 13.59
N GLY A 15 9.76 -15.38 12.85
CA GLY A 15 10.81 -14.53 12.26
C GLY A 15 10.23 -13.39 11.41
N LEU A 16 9.06 -13.61 10.82
CA LEU A 16 8.30 -12.64 10.03
C LEU A 16 7.82 -11.44 10.87
N GLY A 17 7.25 -11.70 12.05
CA GLY A 17 6.80 -10.64 12.97
C GLY A 17 7.92 -9.72 13.41
N LYS A 18 9.12 -10.26 13.63
CA LYS A 18 10.32 -9.46 13.94
C LYS A 18 10.69 -8.51 12.80
N VAL A 19 10.59 -8.96 11.55
CA VAL A 19 10.93 -8.12 10.38
C VAL A 19 9.86 -7.08 10.13
N VAL A 20 8.57 -7.44 10.24
CA VAL A 20 7.45 -6.47 10.16
C VAL A 20 7.65 -5.37 11.20
N ALA A 21 7.93 -5.72 12.46
CA ALA A 21 8.17 -4.74 13.51
C ALA A 21 9.39 -3.83 13.24
N LYS A 22 10.45 -4.36 12.58
CA LYS A 22 11.61 -3.57 12.13
C LYS A 22 11.30 -2.67 10.93
N ALA A 23 10.38 -3.05 10.05
CA ALA A 23 9.91 -2.19 8.96
C ALA A 23 9.02 -1.04 9.48
N THR A 24 8.29 -1.27 10.58
CA THR A 24 7.30 -0.34 11.16
C THR A 24 7.70 0.15 12.55
N THR A 25 8.96 0.58 12.73
CA THR A 25 9.41 1.20 13.98
C THR A 25 8.79 2.59 14.17
N GLU A 26 8.73 3.07 15.40
CA GLU A 26 8.32 4.46 15.74
C GLU A 26 9.36 5.52 15.36
N GLU A 27 10.53 5.10 14.86
CA GLU A 27 11.55 6.01 14.34
C GLU A 27 10.98 6.76 13.13
N ILE A 28 10.94 8.09 13.23
CA ILE A 28 10.50 8.98 12.16
C ILE A 28 11.49 8.84 11.00
N GLY A 29 11.01 8.23 9.93
CA GLY A 29 11.80 7.88 8.75
C GLY A 29 11.08 6.82 7.94
N ALA A 30 11.35 6.79 6.63
CA ALA A 30 10.78 5.79 5.73
C ALA A 30 11.11 4.36 6.23
N PRO A 31 10.26 3.36 5.92
CA PRO A 31 10.61 1.97 6.15
C PRO A 31 11.98 1.64 5.52
N LYS A 32 12.90 1.10 6.32
CA LYS A 32 14.27 0.84 5.85
C LYS A 32 14.22 -0.19 4.73
N LYS A 33 14.80 0.16 3.57
CA LYS A 33 14.76 -0.64 2.34
C LYS A 33 15.11 -2.11 2.56
N LYS A 34 16.16 -2.40 3.33
CA LYS A 34 16.57 -3.78 3.68
C LYS A 34 15.47 -4.66 4.31
N HIS A 35 14.54 -4.06 5.05
CA HIS A 35 13.43 -4.80 5.66
C HIS A 35 12.28 -4.99 4.67
N ILE A 36 12.04 -4.01 3.80
CA ILE A 36 11.07 -4.11 2.71
C ILE A 36 11.51 -5.19 1.72
N ASP A 37 12.75 -5.14 1.25
CA ASP A 37 13.31 -6.12 0.30
C ASP A 37 13.24 -7.54 0.88
N TYR A 38 13.52 -7.71 2.18
CA TYR A 38 13.38 -8.99 2.85
C TYR A 38 11.94 -9.49 2.88
N LEU A 39 10.96 -8.64 3.22
CA LEU A 39 9.54 -9.03 3.24
C LEU A 39 9.01 -9.37 1.84
N VAL A 40 9.45 -8.61 0.82
CA VAL A 40 9.16 -8.90 -0.59
C VAL A 40 9.70 -10.27 -0.97
N ASN A 41 10.95 -10.58 -0.63
CA ASN A 41 11.52 -11.90 -0.88
C ASN A 41 10.75 -12.99 -0.13
N CYS A 42 10.44 -12.79 1.15
CA CYS A 42 9.62 -13.74 1.91
C CYS A 42 8.26 -14.01 1.27
N SER A 43 7.61 -13.01 0.68
CA SER A 43 6.31 -13.23 0.03
C SER A 43 6.38 -14.20 -1.16
N ASN A 44 7.56 -14.34 -1.79
CA ASN A 44 7.79 -15.25 -2.92
C ASN A 44 8.19 -16.67 -2.48
N GLU A 45 8.54 -16.87 -1.21
CA GLU A 45 8.92 -18.18 -0.70
C GLU A 45 7.69 -19.08 -0.50
N PRO A 46 7.68 -20.32 -1.02
CA PRO A 46 6.51 -21.19 -0.99
C PRO A 46 6.07 -21.58 0.43
N ASN A 47 7.00 -21.57 1.39
CA ASN A 47 6.75 -21.96 2.78
C ASN A 47 6.32 -20.78 3.68
N VAL A 48 6.29 -19.55 3.14
CA VAL A 48 5.87 -18.38 3.93
C VAL A 48 4.35 -18.22 3.87
N SER A 49 3.74 -18.12 5.06
CA SER A 49 2.30 -17.87 5.18
C SER A 49 1.97 -16.42 4.84
N ILE A 50 1.38 -16.21 3.67
CA ILE A 50 0.80 -14.93 3.24
C ILE A 50 -0.29 -14.42 4.20
N PRO A 51 -1.24 -15.26 4.69
CA PRO A 51 -2.21 -14.82 5.69
C PRO A 51 -1.55 -14.26 6.96
N LEU A 52 -0.49 -14.91 7.45
CA LEU A 52 0.24 -14.42 8.62
C LEU A 52 0.94 -13.10 8.32
N LEU A 53 1.60 -12.95 7.17
CA LEU A 53 2.24 -11.71 6.76
C LEU A 53 1.25 -10.54 6.74
N ALA A 54 0.12 -10.73 6.06
CA ALA A 54 -0.93 -9.73 5.95
C ALA A 54 -1.53 -9.40 7.33
N GLY A 55 -1.84 -10.42 8.15
CA GLY A 55 -2.37 -10.25 9.50
C GLY A 55 -1.43 -9.45 10.40
N LEU A 56 -0.12 -9.70 10.33
CA LEU A 56 0.88 -8.94 11.09
C LEU A 56 0.89 -7.47 10.67
N LEU A 57 0.81 -7.16 9.37
CA LEU A 57 0.77 -5.77 8.89
C LEU A 57 -0.54 -5.07 9.29
N VAL A 58 -1.67 -5.77 9.21
CA VAL A 58 -2.97 -5.27 9.69
C VAL A 58 -2.93 -5.01 11.21
N GLU A 59 -2.26 -5.85 12.00
CA GLU A 59 -2.05 -5.58 13.44
C GLU A 59 -1.30 -4.25 13.63
N ARG A 60 -0.27 -3.97 12.82
CA ARG A 60 0.47 -2.70 12.89
C ARG A 60 -0.37 -1.49 12.48
N THR A 61 -1.41 -1.63 11.64
CA THR A 61 -2.29 -0.51 11.29
C THR A 61 -3.28 -0.16 12.41
N GLN A 62 -3.41 -0.99 13.45
CA GLN A 62 -4.25 -0.72 14.62
C GLN A 62 -3.50 0.00 15.76
N GLU A 63 -2.22 0.32 15.55
CA GLU A 63 -1.40 1.04 16.53
C GLU A 63 -1.82 2.51 16.63
N LYS A 64 -1.55 3.15 17.77
CA LYS A 64 -1.92 4.56 17.97
C LYS A 64 -0.99 5.54 17.25
N SER A 65 0.27 5.15 17.08
CA SER A 65 1.31 6.00 16.49
C SER A 65 1.12 6.15 15.00
N TRP A 66 0.96 7.39 14.52
CA TRP A 66 0.92 7.68 13.09
C TRP A 66 2.14 7.14 12.34
N VAL A 67 3.33 7.15 12.98
CA VAL A 67 4.58 6.67 12.37
C VAL A 67 4.47 5.17 12.06
N ILE A 68 4.03 4.38 13.04
CA ILE A 68 3.88 2.93 12.87
C ILE A 68 2.83 2.63 11.80
N VAL A 69 1.65 3.24 11.94
CA VAL A 69 0.51 2.97 11.06
C VAL A 69 0.85 3.32 9.62
N PHE A 70 1.45 4.49 9.38
CA PHE A 70 1.80 4.89 8.02
C PHE A 70 2.88 4.00 7.41
N LYS A 71 3.90 3.63 8.19
CA LYS A 71 4.94 2.69 7.73
C LYS A 71 4.37 1.30 7.44
N ALA A 72 3.37 0.86 8.18
CA ALA A 72 2.65 -0.38 7.90
C ALA A 72 1.92 -0.30 6.56
N LEU A 73 1.17 0.76 6.30
CA LEU A 73 0.49 0.99 5.02
C LEU A 73 1.49 1.05 3.85
N ILE A 74 2.60 1.78 4.00
CA ILE A 74 3.66 1.84 2.97
C ILE A 74 4.28 0.46 2.73
N THR A 75 4.49 -0.33 3.77
CA THR A 75 5.02 -1.70 3.65
C THR A 75 4.04 -2.62 2.93
N THR A 76 2.74 -2.54 3.27
CA THR A 76 1.66 -3.24 2.55
C THR A 76 1.65 -2.85 1.07
N HIS A 77 1.78 -1.57 0.76
CA HIS A 77 1.80 -1.10 -0.63
C HIS A 77 3.03 -1.63 -1.40
N ASN A 78 4.21 -1.69 -0.78
CA ASN A 78 5.37 -2.31 -1.41
C ASN A 78 5.14 -3.79 -1.71
N LEU A 79 4.54 -4.54 -0.79
CA LEU A 79 4.23 -5.96 -1.01
C LEU A 79 3.19 -6.16 -2.12
N MET A 80 2.20 -5.27 -2.22
CA MET A 80 1.23 -5.32 -3.33
C MET A 80 1.89 -5.10 -4.69
N ASN A 81 2.91 -4.22 -4.76
CA ASN A 81 3.55 -3.81 -6.01
C ASN A 81 4.73 -4.68 -6.45
N PHE A 82 5.46 -5.24 -5.49
CA PHE A 82 6.75 -5.90 -5.73
C PHE A 82 6.83 -7.29 -5.12
N GLY A 83 5.89 -7.65 -4.22
CA GLY A 83 5.80 -8.97 -3.64
C GLY A 83 5.06 -9.95 -4.54
N ASN A 84 4.85 -11.16 -4.03
CA ASN A 84 4.09 -12.19 -4.70
C ASN A 84 2.61 -11.80 -4.86
N GLU A 85 2.03 -12.10 -6.02
CA GLU A 85 0.62 -11.80 -6.33
C GLU A 85 -0.36 -12.39 -5.32
N LYS A 86 -0.01 -13.50 -4.66
CA LYS A 86 -0.81 -14.11 -3.58
C LYS A 86 -1.07 -13.13 -2.45
N PHE A 87 -0.18 -12.16 -2.21
CA PHE A 87 -0.39 -11.14 -1.19
C PHE A 87 -1.56 -10.22 -1.55
N SER A 88 -1.55 -9.63 -2.75
CA SER A 88 -2.66 -8.79 -3.25
C SER A 88 -3.96 -9.60 -3.35
N HIS A 89 -3.89 -10.84 -3.83
CA HIS A 89 -5.03 -11.74 -3.87
C HIS A 89 -5.60 -12.01 -2.48
N TYR A 90 -4.76 -12.27 -1.49
CA TYR A 90 -5.21 -12.50 -0.12
C TYR A 90 -5.95 -11.27 0.44
N LEU A 91 -5.39 -10.07 0.28
CA LEU A 91 -6.06 -8.84 0.72
C LEU A 91 -7.44 -8.65 0.04
N ALA A 92 -7.51 -8.94 -1.27
CA ALA A 92 -8.74 -8.86 -2.03
C ALA A 92 -9.77 -9.88 -1.53
N SER A 93 -9.41 -11.14 -1.35
CA SER A 93 -10.35 -12.21 -1.00
C SER A 93 -10.82 -12.16 0.46
N ASN A 94 -10.04 -11.60 1.38
CA ASN A 94 -10.30 -11.67 2.83
C ASN A 94 -10.82 -10.37 3.44
N ASN A 95 -11.05 -9.34 2.63
CA ASN A 95 -11.57 -8.03 3.05
C ASN A 95 -10.82 -7.44 4.27
N CYS A 96 -9.48 -7.48 4.21
CA CYS A 96 -8.64 -7.02 5.31
C CYS A 96 -8.92 -5.53 5.63
N PRO A 97 -9.06 -5.14 6.91
CA PRO A 97 -9.42 -3.79 7.32
C PRO A 97 -8.20 -2.83 7.23
N ILE A 98 -7.79 -2.51 6.00
CA ILE A 98 -6.68 -1.59 5.72
C ILE A 98 -7.16 -0.16 5.47
N ASP A 99 -8.47 0.07 5.32
CA ASP A 99 -9.09 1.40 5.29
C ASP A 99 -9.24 1.92 6.72
N LEU A 100 -8.75 3.14 6.96
CA LEU A 100 -8.67 3.72 8.30
C LEU A 100 -9.39 5.07 8.36
N PRO A 101 -10.69 5.18 8.03
CA PRO A 101 -11.38 6.46 7.85
C PRO A 101 -11.47 7.31 9.13
N HIS A 102 -11.22 6.72 10.30
CA HIS A 102 -11.30 7.39 11.60
C HIS A 102 -9.95 7.47 12.32
N PHE A 103 -8.84 7.12 11.67
CA PHE A 103 -7.52 7.22 12.29
C PHE A 103 -7.21 8.66 12.70
N ASN A 104 -6.79 8.85 13.96
CA ASN A 104 -6.51 10.17 14.52
C ASN A 104 -5.52 10.09 15.69
N ASP A 105 -4.25 10.38 15.41
CA ASP A 105 -3.19 10.54 16.39
C ASP A 105 -3.11 12.02 16.82
N LYS A 106 -3.46 12.28 18.09
CA LYS A 106 -3.51 13.63 18.68
C LYS A 106 -2.29 13.98 19.53
N THR A 107 -1.19 13.21 19.42
CA THR A 107 0.01 13.40 20.25
C THR A 107 0.76 14.70 19.95
N SER A 108 0.68 15.20 18.73
CA SER A 108 1.26 16.50 18.33
C SER A 108 0.52 17.09 17.14
N SER A 109 0.80 18.36 16.82
CA SER A 109 0.28 19.02 15.62
C SER A 109 0.68 18.26 14.34
N GLN A 110 1.93 17.79 14.26
CA GLN A 110 2.37 16.94 13.15
C GLN A 110 1.56 15.64 13.10
N SER A 111 1.35 14.95 14.23
CA SER A 111 0.58 13.70 14.26
C SER A 111 -0.84 13.88 13.73
N TYR A 112 -1.46 15.02 14.02
CA TYR A 112 -2.80 15.35 13.53
C TYR A 112 -2.82 15.53 12.01
N GLU A 113 -1.86 16.27 11.45
CA GLU A 113 -1.70 16.41 9.99
C GLU A 113 -1.45 15.05 9.33
N MET A 114 -0.51 14.26 9.87
CA MET A 114 -0.19 12.91 9.37
C MET A 114 -1.40 11.97 9.43
N SER A 115 -2.31 12.17 10.38
CA SER A 115 -3.54 11.42 10.45
C SER A 115 -4.46 11.69 9.26
N ILE A 116 -4.52 12.92 8.75
CA ILE A 116 -5.26 13.27 7.52
C ILE A 116 -4.69 12.48 6.34
N PHE A 117 -3.36 12.42 6.23
CA PHE A 117 -2.68 11.66 5.17
C PHE A 117 -2.95 10.16 5.26
N ILE A 118 -2.88 9.59 6.46
CA ILE A 118 -3.13 8.16 6.68
C ILE A 118 -4.54 7.79 6.25
N ARG A 119 -5.56 8.61 6.56
CA ARG A 119 -6.95 8.37 6.10
C ARG A 119 -7.05 8.35 4.58
N LYS A 120 -6.39 9.28 3.89
CA LYS A 120 -6.38 9.34 2.42
C LYS A 120 -5.62 8.16 1.79
N TYR A 121 -4.45 7.83 2.35
CA TYR A 121 -3.60 6.76 1.83
C TYR A 121 -4.18 5.36 2.09
N SER A 122 -4.81 5.14 3.24
CA SER A 122 -5.51 3.89 3.54
C SER A 122 -6.72 3.68 2.62
N LYS A 123 -7.51 4.73 2.36
CA LYS A 123 -8.57 4.71 1.35
C LYS A 123 -8.03 4.34 -0.03
N TYR A 124 -6.90 4.92 -0.43
CA TYR A 124 -6.23 4.57 -1.68
C TYR A 124 -5.94 3.06 -1.79
N LEU A 125 -5.33 2.48 -0.76
CA LEU A 125 -4.98 1.06 -0.76
C LEU A 125 -6.23 0.17 -0.77
N SER A 126 -7.28 0.58 -0.05
CA SER A 126 -8.57 -0.11 -0.07
C SER A 126 -9.19 -0.14 -1.46
N GLU A 127 -9.20 1.00 -2.16
CA GLU A 127 -9.69 1.10 -3.55
C GLU A 127 -8.83 0.26 -4.51
N LYS A 128 -7.51 0.23 -4.32
CA LYS A 128 -6.61 -0.64 -5.08
C LYS A 128 -6.92 -2.13 -4.88
N VAL A 129 -7.14 -2.57 -3.64
CA VAL A 129 -7.54 -3.94 -3.33
C VAL A 129 -8.92 -4.28 -3.93
N ALA A 130 -9.88 -3.35 -3.85
CA ALA A 130 -11.20 -3.53 -4.46
C ALA A 130 -11.12 -3.65 -5.99
N SER A 131 -10.24 -2.88 -6.63
CA SER A 131 -9.97 -2.98 -8.07
C SER A 131 -9.41 -4.35 -8.43
N TYR A 132 -8.42 -4.85 -7.67
CA TYR A 132 -7.87 -6.19 -7.87
C TYR A 132 -8.95 -7.29 -7.74
N ARG A 133 -9.83 -7.18 -6.73
CA ARG A 133 -10.95 -8.12 -6.52
C ARG A 133 -11.90 -8.17 -7.72
N ALA A 134 -12.26 -7.02 -8.26
CA ALA A 134 -13.23 -6.93 -9.36
C ALA A 134 -12.72 -7.52 -10.68
N MET A 135 -11.40 -7.54 -10.88
CA MET A 135 -10.79 -7.84 -12.19
C MET A 135 -10.08 -9.21 -12.23
N ALA A 136 -9.90 -9.87 -11.07
CA ALA A 136 -9.21 -11.15 -10.91
C ALA A 136 -7.76 -11.19 -11.47
N PHE A 137 -7.23 -10.03 -11.85
CA PHE A 137 -5.85 -9.75 -12.26
C PHE A 137 -5.59 -8.25 -12.07
N ASP A 138 -4.32 -7.85 -11.89
CA ASP A 138 -3.88 -6.46 -11.71
C ASP A 138 -3.93 -5.63 -13.01
N PHE A 139 -5.09 -5.62 -13.70
CA PHE A 139 -5.31 -4.92 -14.96
C PHE A 139 -5.82 -3.52 -14.69
N CYS A 140 -4.88 -2.61 -14.53
CA CYS A 140 -5.05 -1.19 -14.75
C CYS A 140 -5.63 -0.88 -16.16
N LYS A 141 -6.94 -1.07 -16.40
CA LYS A 141 -7.63 -0.57 -17.61
C LYS A 141 -9.09 -0.22 -17.25
N LEU A 142 -9.61 0.99 -17.43
CA LEU A 142 -9.09 2.20 -18.07
C LEU A 142 -9.98 3.42 -17.77
N LEU A 143 -11.30 3.23 -17.64
CA LEU A 143 -12.28 4.31 -17.56
C LEU A 143 -12.89 4.50 -16.16
N LYS A 144 -13.00 3.42 -15.36
CA LYS A 144 -13.55 3.50 -13.99
C LYS A 144 -12.50 3.86 -12.94
N ALA A 145 -11.24 3.53 -13.18
CA ALA A 145 -10.13 3.86 -12.28
C ALA A 145 -9.66 5.31 -12.43
N LEU A 146 -9.86 5.93 -13.61
CA LEU A 146 -9.43 7.30 -13.90
C LEU A 146 -9.97 8.34 -12.90
N PRO A 147 -11.26 8.38 -12.55
CA PRO A 147 -11.78 9.36 -11.59
C PRO A 147 -11.27 9.14 -10.17
N VAL A 148 -11.12 7.88 -9.75
CA VAL A 148 -10.59 7.52 -8.43
C VAL A 148 -9.12 7.92 -8.34
N MET A 149 -8.36 7.62 -9.38
CA MET A 149 -6.95 7.95 -9.46
C MET A 149 -6.71 9.45 -9.61
N GLN A 150 -7.52 10.14 -10.41
CA GLN A 150 -7.52 11.60 -10.53
C GLN A 150 -7.89 12.23 -9.19
N SER A 151 -8.91 11.73 -8.47
CA SER A 151 -9.29 12.21 -7.15
C SER A 151 -8.14 12.02 -6.16
N GLN A 152 -7.46 10.88 -6.16
CA GLN A 152 -6.32 10.62 -5.27
C GLN A 152 -5.11 11.48 -5.62
N ILE A 153 -4.81 11.66 -6.91
CA ILE A 153 -3.72 12.53 -7.40
C ILE A 153 -4.03 14.01 -7.13
N LEU A 154 -5.28 14.47 -7.33
CA LEU A 154 -5.70 15.82 -6.94
C LEU A 154 -5.55 16.00 -5.42
N THR A 155 -6.04 15.03 -4.66
CA THR A 155 -5.94 15.02 -3.19
C THR A 155 -4.49 15.00 -2.71
N LEU A 156 -3.55 14.52 -3.54
CA LEU A 156 -2.11 14.49 -3.28
C LEU A 156 -1.40 15.77 -3.78
N LEU A 157 -1.84 16.36 -4.90
CA LEU A 157 -1.35 17.62 -5.46
C LEU A 157 -1.85 18.84 -4.69
N GLU A 158 -3.01 18.74 -4.05
CA GLU A 158 -3.56 19.73 -3.12
C GLU A 158 -2.74 19.84 -1.83
N PHE A 159 -1.82 18.90 -1.58
CA PHE A 159 -0.96 18.95 -0.40
C PHE A 159 0.39 19.52 -0.76
N ASP A 160 0.72 20.62 -0.08
CA ASP A 160 1.97 21.33 -0.23
C ASP A 160 3.15 20.37 0.03
N VAL A 161 4.05 20.28 -0.96
CA VAL A 161 5.24 19.41 -1.00
C VAL A 161 6.25 19.79 0.09
N ASN A 162 5.99 20.86 0.84
CA ASN A 162 6.81 21.37 1.94
C ASN A 162 6.86 20.49 3.21
N LEU A 163 6.11 19.39 3.27
CA LEU A 163 6.26 18.43 4.38
C LEU A 163 7.51 17.58 4.15
N ASN A 164 8.66 18.07 4.60
CA ASN A 164 9.97 17.39 4.67
C ASN A 164 9.92 16.14 5.58
N ASN A 165 9.07 15.17 5.25
CA ASN A 165 8.88 13.94 6.00
C ASN A 165 9.15 12.75 5.08
N ALA A 166 10.22 12.00 5.38
CA ALA A 166 10.65 10.86 4.58
C ALA A 166 9.57 9.77 4.44
N ILE A 167 8.64 9.66 5.40
CA ILE A 167 7.52 8.70 5.34
C ILE A 167 6.53 9.10 4.24
N ILE A 168 6.16 10.38 4.20
CA ILE A 168 5.31 10.94 3.14
C ILE A 168 5.99 10.77 1.79
N ASN A 169 7.27 11.13 1.65
CA ASN A 169 7.99 11.02 0.39
C ASN A 169 8.05 9.57 -0.13
N ALA A 170 8.21 8.59 0.77
CA ALA A 170 8.16 7.17 0.40
C ALA A 170 6.76 6.75 -0.08
N ALA A 171 5.69 7.24 0.55
CA ALA A 171 4.32 7.00 0.12
C ALA A 171 4.05 7.63 -1.27
N PHE A 172 4.45 8.88 -1.47
CA PHE A 172 4.33 9.60 -2.75
C PHE A 172 5.04 8.87 -3.88
N LEU A 173 6.26 8.38 -3.65
CA LEU A 173 7.01 7.65 -4.67
C LEU A 173 6.27 6.39 -5.14
N LEU A 174 5.58 5.68 -4.25
CA LEU A 174 4.79 4.51 -4.63
C LEU A 174 3.55 4.89 -5.44
N LEU A 175 2.84 5.94 -5.02
CA LEU A 175 1.68 6.47 -5.74
C LEU A 175 2.06 6.93 -7.16
N TYR A 176 3.19 7.62 -7.29
CA TYR A 176 3.73 8.06 -8.57
C TYR A 176 4.10 6.88 -9.50
N LYS A 177 4.72 5.84 -8.95
CA LYS A 177 5.03 4.63 -9.71
C LYS A 177 3.77 3.93 -10.22
N ASP A 178 2.71 3.91 -9.42
CA ASP A 178 1.43 3.35 -9.83
C ASP A 178 0.77 4.19 -10.92
N LEU A 179 0.83 5.53 -10.81
CA LEU A 179 0.36 6.44 -11.84
C LEU A 179 1.02 6.16 -13.20
N ILE A 180 2.34 6.01 -13.23
CA ILE A 180 3.05 5.70 -14.49
C ILE A 180 2.55 4.37 -15.08
N ARG A 181 2.44 3.32 -14.26
CA ARG A 181 1.97 1.99 -14.73
C ARG A 181 0.54 2.05 -15.23
N LEU A 182 -0.32 2.80 -14.55
CA LEU A 182 -1.71 3.01 -14.93
C LEU A 182 -1.83 3.79 -16.24
N PHE A 183 -1.02 4.83 -16.44
CA PHE A 183 -0.98 5.57 -17.70
C PHE A 183 -0.48 4.70 -18.86
N ALA A 184 0.56 3.91 -18.66
CA ALA A 184 1.06 2.98 -19.68
C ALA A 184 -0.01 1.95 -20.08
N SER A 185 -0.66 1.35 -19.08
CA SER A 185 -1.75 0.40 -19.29
C SER A 185 -2.97 1.07 -19.95
N TYR A 186 -3.25 2.33 -19.61
CA TYR A 186 -4.26 3.15 -20.27
C TYR A 186 -4.02 3.26 -21.77
N ASN A 187 -2.82 3.70 -22.14
CA ASN A 187 -2.46 3.91 -23.54
C ASN A 187 -2.51 2.61 -24.33
N GLU A 188 -1.98 1.52 -23.78
CA GLU A 188 -2.02 0.21 -24.44
C GLU A 188 -3.46 -0.31 -24.63
N GLY A 189 -4.34 -0.09 -23.64
CA GLY A 189 -5.76 -0.42 -23.76
C GLY A 189 -6.48 0.37 -24.85
N MET A 190 -6.21 1.68 -24.95
CA MET A 190 -6.75 2.52 -26.02
C MET A 190 -6.25 2.09 -27.40
N ILE A 191 -4.95 1.84 -27.55
CA ILE A 191 -4.37 1.37 -28.82
C ILE A 191 -5.05 0.07 -29.27
N ASN A 192 -5.22 -0.90 -28.36
CA ASN A 192 -5.89 -2.16 -28.69
C ASN A 192 -7.37 -1.98 -29.07
N LEU A 193 -8.08 -1.06 -28.41
CA LEU A 193 -9.47 -0.76 -28.75
C LEU A 193 -9.58 -0.11 -30.12
N ILE A 194 -8.72 0.87 -30.41
CA ILE A 194 -8.65 1.56 -31.70
C ILE A 194 -8.32 0.55 -32.81
N GLY A 195 -7.32 -0.33 -32.61
CA GLY A 195 -6.99 -1.38 -33.57
C GLY A 195 -8.16 -2.32 -33.86
N LYS A 196 -8.94 -2.69 -32.84
CA LYS A 196 -10.17 -3.48 -33.02
C LYS A 196 -11.25 -2.73 -33.80
N LEU A 197 -11.46 -1.44 -33.52
CA LEU A 197 -12.46 -0.63 -34.23
C LEU A 197 -12.14 -0.51 -35.73
N PHE A 198 -10.87 -0.27 -36.09
CA PHE A 198 -10.47 -0.20 -37.49
C PHE A 198 -10.51 -1.56 -38.20
N ASN A 199 -10.23 -2.66 -37.50
CA ASN A 199 -10.42 -4.01 -38.05
C ASN A 199 -11.91 -4.37 -38.26
N ILE A 200 -12.81 -3.88 -37.40
CA ILE A 200 -14.26 -4.07 -37.56
C ILE A 200 -14.83 -3.20 -38.68
N SER A 201 -14.20 -2.06 -38.97
CA SER A 201 -14.64 -1.12 -40.00
C SER A 201 -14.22 -1.50 -41.43
N LEU A 202 -13.41 -2.56 -41.59
CA LEU A 202 -12.93 -3.09 -42.88
C LEU A 202 -13.69 -4.35 -43.34
N VAL A 203 -14.83 -4.66 -42.71
CA VAL A 203 -15.78 -5.72 -43.08
C VAL A 203 -17.14 -5.08 -43.36
#